data_AF-A0A7C5QYS0-F1
#
_entry.id   AF-A0A7C5QYS0-F1
#
_cell.length_a   1.000
_cell.length_b   1.000
_cell.length_c   1.000
_cell.angle_alpha   90.00
_cell.angle_beta   90.00
_cell.angle_gamma   90.00
#
_symmetry.space_group_name_H-M   'P 1'
#
loop_
_entity.id
_entity.type
_entity.pdbx_description
1 polymer ?
#
loop_
_entity_poly.entity_id
_entity_poly.type
_entity_poly.pdbx_seq_one_letter_code
_entity_poly.pdbx_strand_id
1 'polypeptide(L)' 'MGQLIAGIVLWWGAHLFKRLAPGLRARMGPAGKALIALVLIGAVVLMVKGFKAADPVPVHTPLPGMG' A
#
# COMPACT_ATOMS: atom_id res chain seq x y z
N MET A 1 4.37 -1.03 -13.23
CA MET A 1 3.42 -1.96 -12.54
C MET A 1 4.00 -2.75 -11.37
N GLY A 2 5.26 -3.24 -11.38
CA GLY A 2 5.78 -4.08 -10.29
C GLY A 2 5.75 -3.45 -8.88
N GLN A 3 5.92 -2.13 -8.75
CA GLN A 3 5.89 -1.43 -7.46
C GLN A 3 4.48 -1.39 -6.84
N LEU A 4 3.43 -1.24 -7.66
CA LEU A 4 2.04 -1.31 -7.20
C LEU A 4 1.72 -2.68 -6.63
N ILE A 5 2.09 -3.73 -7.35
CA ILE A 5 1.86 -5.12 -6.94
C ILE A 5 2.61 -5.42 -5.64
N ALA A 6 3.89 -5.03 -5.55
CA ALA A 6 4.67 -5.18 -4.33
C ALA A 6 4.04 -4.44 -3.13
N GLY A 7 3.57 -3.21 -3.35
CA GLY A 7 2.84 -2.44 -2.35
C GLY A 7 1.57 -3.16 -1.87
N ILE A 8 0.77 -3.71 -2.80
CA ILE A 8 -0.45 -4.46 -2.49
C ILE A 8 -0.15 -5.72 -1.70
N VAL A 9 0.84 -6.52 -2.11
CA VAL A 9 1.24 -7.74 -1.39
C VAL A 9 1.69 -7.41 0.03
N LEU A 10 2.50 -6.36 0.20
CA LEU A 10 2.98 -5.91 1.50
C LEU A 10 1.84 -5.42 2.40
N TRP A 11 0.92 -4.63 1.85
CA TRP A 11 -0.26 -4.13 2.54
C TRP A 11 -1.18 -5.27 2.99
N TRP A 12 -1.47 -6.21 2.09
CA TRP A 12 -2.34 -7.36 2.36
C TRP A 12 -1.73 -8.26 3.43
N GLY A 13 -0.44 -8.60 3.28
CA GLY A 13 0.31 -9.40 4.26
C GLY A 13 0.31 -8.76 5.64
N ALA A 14 0.57 -7.45 5.75
CA ALA A 14 0.55 -6.74 7.03
C ALA A 14 -0.83 -6.73 7.70
N HIS A 15 -1.92 -6.60 6.93
CA HIS A 15 -3.29 -6.66 7.46
C HIS A 15 -3.71 -8.06 7.90
N LEU A 16 -3.31 -9.07 7.13
CA LEU A 16 -3.62 -10.47 7.40
C LEU A 16 -2.75 -11.07 8.49
N PHE A 17 -1.56 -10.53 8.75
CA PHE A 17 -0.64 -11.06 9.74
C PHE A 17 -1.28 -11.25 11.13
N LYS A 18 -2.11 -10.30 11.56
CA LYS A 18 -2.85 -10.43 12.84
C LYS A 18 -3.90 -11.54 12.83
N ARG A 19 -4.42 -11.89 11.65
CA ARG A 19 -5.46 -12.92 11.46
C ARG A 19 -4.83 -14.31 11.34
N LEU A 20 -3.70 -14.41 10.63
CA LEU A 20 -3.01 -15.68 10.38
C LEU A 20 -2.13 -16.11 11.56
N ALA A 21 -1.51 -15.16 12.27
CA ALA A 21 -0.59 -15.44 13.37
C ALA A 21 -0.85 -14.53 14.58
N PRO A 22 -2.04 -14.59 15.22
CA PRO A 22 -2.40 -13.73 16.35
C PRO A 22 -1.44 -13.89 17.54
N GLY A 23 -0.97 -15.11 17.82
CA GLY A 23 -0.02 -15.37 18.91
C GLY A 23 1.36 -14.76 18.67
N LEU A 24 1.90 -14.84 17.44
CA LEU A 24 3.15 -14.17 17.08
C LEU A 24 2.99 -12.65 17.14
N ARG A 25 1.86 -12.14 16.66
CA ARG A 25 1.55 -10.70 16.70
C ARG A 25 1.45 -10.16 18.13
N ALA A 26 0.88 -10.94 19.05
CA ALA A 26 0.80 -10.59 20.47
C ALA A 26 2.18 -10.57 21.12
N ARG A 27 3.04 -11.54 20.81
CA ARG A 27 4.43 -11.63 21.31
C ARG A 27 5.32 -10.45 20.90
N MET A 28 5.04 -9.81 19.76
CA MET A 28 5.81 -8.63 19.32
C MET A 28 5.56 -7.38 20.17
N GLY A 29 4.54 -7.39 21.04
CA GLY A 29 4.28 -6.28 21.97
C GLY A 29 4.07 -4.92 21.29
N PRO A 30 4.41 -3.81 21.99
CA PRO A 30 4.28 -2.45 21.47
C PRO A 30 5.17 -2.16 20.27
N ALA A 31 6.41 -2.65 20.26
CA ALA A 31 7.36 -2.44 19.16
C ALA A 31 6.84 -3.03 17.83
N GLY A 32 6.16 -4.18 17.89
CA GLY A 32 5.51 -4.76 16.72
C GLY A 32 4.40 -3.91 16.11
N LYS A 33 3.74 -3.05 16.90
CA LYS A 33 2.77 -2.08 16.37
C LYS A 33 3.46 -1.00 15.53
N ALA A 34 4.56 -0.44 16.03
CA ALA A 34 5.33 0.53 15.28
C ALA A 34 5.90 -0.06 13.98
N LEU A 35 6.43 -1.30 14.04
CA LEU A 35 6.95 -1.98 12.85
C LEU A 35 5.89 -2.20 11.78
N ILE A 36 4.70 -2.72 12.16
CA ILE A 36 3.59 -2.90 11.21
C ILE A 36 3.14 -1.55 10.63
N ALA A 37 3.11 -0.49 11.42
CA ALA A 37 2.78 0.84 10.93
C ALA A 37 3.78 1.34 9.87
N LEU A 38 5.08 1.16 10.11
CA LEU A 38 6.13 1.51 9.15
C LEU A 38 6.02 0.70 7.86
N VAL A 39 5.75 -0.61 7.98
CA VAL A 39 5.53 -1.49 6.82
C VAL A 39 4.33 -1.03 6.00
N LEU A 40 3.23 -0.64 6.64
CA LEU A 40 2.04 -0.14 5.96
C LEU A 40 2.29 1.21 5.28
N ILE A 41 3.03 2.13 5.92
CA ILE A 41 3.44 3.39 5.30
C ILE A 41 4.30 3.11 4.06
N GLY A 42 5.28 2.22 4.17
CA GLY A 42 6.12 1.80 3.05
C GLY A 42 5.31 1.18 1.90
N ALA A 43 4.31 0.36 2.21
CA ALA A 43 3.40 -0.21 1.23
C ALA A 43 2.62 0.87 0.46
N VAL A 44 2.09 1.88 1.17
CA VAL A 44 1.39 3.01 0.53
C VAL A 44 2.34 3.83 -0.33
N VAL A 45 3.56 4.10 0.12
CA VAL A 45 4.57 4.81 -0.69
C VAL A 45 4.87 4.07 -1.98
N LEU A 46 4.99 2.74 -1.93
CA LEU A 46 5.15 1.90 -3.12
C LEU A 46 3.95 2.00 -4.07
N MET A 47 2.72 1.96 -3.53
CA MET A 47 1.50 2.11 -4.32
C MET A 47 1.43 3.47 -5.01
N VAL A 48 1.70 4.56 -4.28
CA VAL A 48 1.67 5.93 -4.84
C VAL A 48 2.71 6.07 -5.96
N LYS A 49 3.96 5.63 -5.73
CA LYS A 49 5.00 5.69 -6.76
C LYS A 49 4.63 4.85 -7.98
N GLY A 50 4.12 3.64 -7.77
CA GLY A 50 3.72 2.76 -8.87
C GLY A 50 2.50 3.27 -9.64
N PHE A 51 1.54 3.92 -8.96
CA PHE A 51 0.37 4.55 -9.59
C PHE A 51 0.78 5.77 -10.42
N LYS A 52 1.65 6.63 -9.88
CA LYS A 52 2.17 7.79 -10.63
C LYS A 52 2.99 7.38 -11.85
N ALA A 53 3.60 6.20 -11.82
CA ALA A 53 4.36 5.65 -12.95
C ALA A 53 3.50 4.84 -13.93
N ALA A 54 2.19 4.69 -13.68
CA ALA A 54 1.28 4.05 -14.63
C ALA A 54 0.89 5.03 -15.72
N ASP A 55 0.80 4.54 -16.96
CA ASP A 55 0.34 5.36 -18.07
C ASP A 55 -1.11 5.81 -17.83
N PRO A 56 -1.41 7.11 -17.93
CA PRO A 56 -2.77 7.60 -17.80
C PRO A 56 -3.59 7.08 -18.98
N VAL A 57 -4.79 6.58 -18.70
CA VAL A 57 -5.81 6.28 -19.71
C VAL A 57 -6.85 7.39 -19.64
N PRO A 58 -6.85 8.37 -20.57
CA PRO A 58 -7.83 9.44 -20.56
C PRO A 58 -9.22 8.86 -20.85
N VAL A 59 -10.14 8.97 -19.88
CA VAL A 59 -11.55 8.59 -20.08
C VAL A 59 -12.40 9.77 -20.55
N HIS A 60 -12.01 10.99 -20.18
CA HIS A 60 -12.66 12.23 -20.58
C HIS A 60 -11.60 13.29 -20.86
N THR A 61 -11.73 13.97 -21.99
CA THR A 61 -10.85 15.09 -22.37
C THR A 61 -11.75 16.33 -22.54
N PRO A 62 -11.76 17.28 -21.58
CA PRO A 62 -12.59 18.48 -21.69
C PRO A 62 -12.10 19.35 -22.85
N LEU A 63 -13.05 20.07 -23.48
CA LEU A 63 -12.72 21.07 -24.50
C LEU A 63 -11.83 22.17 -23.90
N PRO A 64 -10.87 22.72 -24.67
CA PRO A 64 -10.00 23.79 -24.20
C PRO A 64 -10.81 24.97 -23.65
N GLY A 65 -10.53 25.39 -22.42
CA GLY A 65 -11.18 26.53 -21.77
C GLY A 65 -12.34 26.21 -20.80
N MET A 66 -12.70 24.93 -20.64
CA MET A 66 -13.63 24.50 -19.58
C MET A 66 -12.85 23.83 -18.44
N GLY A 67 -12.47 24.62 -17.44
CA GLY A 67 -11.86 24.20 -16.18
C GLY A 67 -12.46 24.97 -15.01
#